data_AF-A0A3Q2D388-F1
#
_entry.id   AF-A0A3Q2D388-F1
#
_cell.length_a   1.000
_cell.length_b   1.000
_cell.length_c   1.000
_cell.angle_alpha   90.00
_cell.angle_beta   90.00
_cell.angle_gamma   90.00
#
_symmetry.space_group_name_H-M   'P 1'
#
loop_
_entity.id
_entity.type
_entity.pdbx_description
1 polymer ?
#
loop_
_entity_poly.entity_id
_entity_poly.type
_entity_poly.pdbx_seq_one_letter_code
_entity_poly.pdbx_strand_id
1 'polypeptide(L)'
;MELQEVLQVLEQLAPLSLAESWDNVGLLVEPSKSRQIKTIMLTNDLTDAVMEEAETLSCDLIISYHPPLFRPIKRLVQKDWKQRLAIRAVEAGIAVFSPHTSWDSMKGGVNDWLVGGLGSGQVSVLSQALGSASHSHKLEFMVRSSEELNAVLEELKACDGGAGLQSSNSSSIHVSITCSDSALTPSVQTLLRHNTPSQSLSILKLEKPPLPGYGQGRLSVLDHPVTVSTAVQKMKSHLGLVNLRLALGAGRTLESSVCTAAVCAGSGASVLSGVKADLFITGKSEKPDCVLEPLVNIINTSTL
;
A
#
# COMPACT_ATOMS: atom_id res chain seq x y z
N MET A 1 -17.90 -6.28 -19.58
CA MET A 1 -17.41 -7.23 -18.57
C MET A 1 -18.36 -7.18 -17.39
N GLU A 2 -18.57 -8.28 -16.68
CA GLU A 2 -19.27 -8.23 -15.40
C GLU A 2 -18.42 -7.44 -14.38
N LEU A 3 -19.05 -6.78 -13.41
CA LEU A 3 -18.33 -5.95 -12.42
C LEU A 3 -17.20 -6.75 -11.74
N GLN A 4 -17.47 -7.99 -11.34
CA GLN A 4 -16.48 -8.84 -10.69
C GLN A 4 -15.24 -9.11 -11.57
N GLU A 5 -15.41 -9.25 -12.88
CA GLU A 5 -14.30 -9.44 -13.82
C GLU A 5 -13.45 -8.16 -13.92
N VAL A 6 -14.10 -6.99 -13.95
CA VAL A 6 -13.40 -5.70 -13.94
C VAL A 6 -12.60 -5.53 -12.65
N LEU A 7 -13.19 -5.85 -11.50
CA LEU A 7 -12.52 -5.77 -10.21
C LEU A 7 -11.29 -6.68 -10.14
N GLN A 8 -11.37 -7.89 -10.70
CA GLN A 8 -10.22 -8.79 -10.79
C GLN A 8 -9.09 -8.22 -11.64
N VAL A 9 -9.41 -7.53 -12.75
CA VAL A 9 -8.39 -6.85 -13.56
C VAL A 9 -7.78 -5.67 -12.80
N LEU A 10 -8.59 -4.88 -12.08
CA LEU A 10 -8.08 -3.78 -11.26
C LEU A 10 -7.14 -4.27 -10.14
N GLU A 11 -7.48 -5.39 -9.50
CA GLU A 11 -6.63 -6.05 -8.49
C GLU A 11 -5.30 -6.54 -9.09
N GLN A 12 -5.28 -6.98 -10.36
CA GLN A 12 -4.05 -7.36 -11.05
C GLN A 12 -3.17 -6.15 -11.40
N LEU A 13 -3.78 -5.00 -11.69
CA LEU A 13 -3.05 -3.75 -11.94
C LEU A 13 -2.42 -3.21 -10.66
N ALA A 14 -3.13 -3.27 -9.54
CA ALA A 14 -2.57 -2.98 -8.24
C ALA A 14 -3.33 -3.76 -7.15
N PRO A 15 -2.68 -4.74 -6.52
CA PRO A 15 -3.29 -5.46 -5.43
C PRO A 15 -3.68 -4.53 -4.28
N LEU A 16 -4.92 -4.65 -3.79
CA LEU A 16 -5.42 -3.90 -2.63
C LEU A 16 -4.63 -4.23 -1.35
N SER A 17 -3.96 -5.39 -1.32
CA SER A 17 -3.05 -5.78 -0.23
C SER A 17 -1.82 -4.86 -0.09
N LEU A 18 -1.53 -4.03 -1.09
CA LEU A 18 -0.47 -3.01 -1.05
C LEU A 18 -0.93 -1.68 -0.43
N ALA A 19 -2.23 -1.53 -0.15
CA ALA A 19 -2.75 -0.34 0.49
C ALA A 19 -2.28 -0.24 1.95
N GLU A 20 -2.21 0.99 2.44
CA GLU A 20 -1.94 1.25 3.84
C GLU A 20 -3.05 0.74 4.76
N SER A 21 -2.69 0.30 5.96
CA SER A 21 -3.64 -0.34 6.90
C SER A 21 -4.79 0.56 7.35
N TRP A 22 -4.65 1.88 7.24
CA TRP A 22 -5.67 2.87 7.59
C TRP A 22 -6.58 3.24 6.42
N ASP A 23 -6.26 2.78 5.21
CA ASP A 23 -6.92 3.21 3.99
C ASP A 23 -8.26 2.49 3.75
N ASN A 24 -9.09 3.07 2.87
CA ASN A 24 -10.34 2.45 2.42
C ASN A 24 -10.35 2.33 0.89
N VAL A 25 -9.78 1.23 0.40
CA VAL A 25 -9.61 0.94 -1.03
C VAL A 25 -10.55 -0.17 -1.50
N GLY A 26 -10.66 -0.33 -2.81
CA GLY A 26 -11.49 -1.35 -3.44
C GLY A 26 -12.86 -0.84 -3.87
N LEU A 27 -13.83 -1.75 -3.97
CA LEU A 27 -15.22 -1.41 -4.30
C LEU A 27 -15.90 -0.75 -3.09
N LEU A 28 -16.21 0.54 -3.21
CA LEU A 28 -16.80 1.35 -2.14
C LEU A 28 -18.33 1.46 -2.25
N VAL A 29 -18.84 1.44 -3.48
CA VAL A 29 -20.29 1.43 -3.76
C VAL A 29 -20.57 0.37 -4.80
N GLU A 30 -21.36 -0.62 -4.41
CA GLU A 30 -21.92 -1.62 -5.31
C GLU A 30 -23.41 -1.34 -5.51
N PRO A 31 -23.86 -0.99 -6.74
CA PRO A 31 -25.26 -0.75 -7.00
C PRO A 31 -26.06 -2.06 -6.97
N SER A 32 -27.31 -1.99 -6.48
CA SER A 32 -28.19 -3.16 -6.36
C SER A 32 -28.56 -3.83 -7.69
N LYS A 33 -28.47 -3.10 -8.80
CA LYS A 33 -28.73 -3.61 -10.14
C LYS A 33 -27.41 -3.99 -10.79
N SER A 34 -27.16 -5.29 -10.95
CA SER A 34 -26.04 -5.76 -11.77
C SER A 34 -26.20 -5.27 -13.20
N ARG A 35 -25.13 -4.70 -13.75
CA ARG A 35 -25.03 -4.24 -15.13
C ARG A 35 -23.67 -4.63 -15.68
N GLN A 36 -23.63 -4.90 -16.98
CA GLN A 36 -22.37 -5.03 -17.68
C GLN A 36 -21.64 -3.69 -17.69
N ILE A 37 -20.39 -3.70 -17.27
CA ILE A 37 -19.51 -2.54 -17.35
C ILE A 37 -19.08 -2.36 -18.81
N LYS A 38 -19.50 -1.23 -19.40
CA LYS A 38 -19.16 -0.78 -20.75
C LYS A 38 -18.40 0.55 -20.72
N THR A 39 -18.74 1.41 -19.76
CA THR A 39 -18.15 2.75 -19.64
C THR A 39 -17.58 2.93 -18.23
N ILE A 40 -16.28 3.27 -18.16
CA ILE A 40 -15.57 3.56 -16.92
C ILE A 40 -15.10 5.01 -16.94
N MET A 41 -15.45 5.79 -15.91
CA MET A 41 -14.92 7.13 -15.70
C MET A 41 -13.76 7.11 -14.70
N LEU A 42 -12.66 7.76 -15.04
CA LEU A 42 -11.51 7.95 -14.13
C LEU A 42 -11.54 9.38 -13.58
N THR A 43 -11.36 9.54 -12.27
CA THR A 43 -11.26 10.86 -11.63
C THR A 43 -10.28 10.81 -10.47
N ASN A 44 -9.69 11.96 -10.12
CA ASN A 44 -8.95 12.09 -8.87
C ASN A 44 -9.90 12.16 -7.67
N ASP A 45 -10.94 13.00 -7.79
CA ASP A 45 -11.94 13.25 -6.76
C ASP A 45 -13.35 13.12 -7.34
N LEU A 46 -14.19 12.30 -6.72
CA LEU A 46 -15.61 12.26 -7.03
C LEU A 46 -16.33 13.44 -6.37
N THR A 47 -16.53 14.52 -7.13
CA THR A 47 -17.32 15.71 -6.73
C THR A 47 -18.73 15.65 -7.29
N ASP A 48 -19.63 16.55 -6.86
CA ASP A 48 -21.00 16.64 -7.40
C ASP A 48 -21.02 16.88 -8.92
N ALA A 49 -20.11 17.71 -9.45
CA ALA A 49 -20.00 17.98 -10.88
C ALA A 49 -19.51 16.76 -11.67
N VAL A 50 -18.52 16.04 -11.12
CA VAL A 50 -18.01 14.79 -11.72
C VAL A 50 -19.08 13.70 -11.70
N MET A 51 -19.90 13.65 -10.65
CA MET A 51 -21.04 12.73 -10.59
C MET A 51 -22.11 13.06 -11.64
N GLU A 52 -22.42 14.33 -11.85
CA GLU A 52 -23.34 14.78 -12.90
C GLU A 52 -22.82 14.42 -14.30
N GLU A 53 -21.51 14.57 -14.53
CA GLU A 53 -20.86 14.12 -15.76
C GLU A 53 -20.98 12.61 -15.96
N ALA A 54 -20.70 11.80 -14.92
CA ALA A 54 -20.84 10.34 -14.98
C ALA A 54 -22.28 9.89 -15.30
N GLU A 55 -23.28 10.53 -14.69
CA GLU A 55 -24.70 10.25 -14.97
C GLU A 55 -25.04 10.63 -16.42
N THR A 56 -24.60 11.79 -16.89
CA THR A 56 -24.82 12.26 -18.26
C THR A 56 -24.20 11.32 -19.29
N LEU A 57 -22.99 10.83 -19.02
CA LEU A 57 -22.27 9.87 -19.86
C LEU A 57 -22.75 8.42 -19.69
N SER A 58 -23.73 8.18 -18.80
CA SER A 58 -24.24 6.84 -18.48
C SER A 58 -23.11 5.86 -18.13
N CYS A 59 -22.18 6.31 -17.27
CA CYS A 59 -21.09 5.47 -16.79
C CYS A 59 -21.60 4.30 -15.95
N ASP A 60 -20.93 3.16 -16.04
CA ASP A 60 -21.27 1.97 -15.24
C ASP A 60 -20.37 1.85 -14.00
N LEU A 61 -19.15 2.39 -14.08
CA LEU A 61 -18.16 2.38 -13.00
C LEU A 61 -17.40 3.71 -12.96
N ILE A 62 -17.22 4.25 -11.76
CA ILE A 62 -16.32 5.36 -11.48
C ILE A 62 -15.13 4.80 -10.71
N ILE A 63 -13.92 5.07 -11.21
CA ILE A 63 -12.67 4.85 -10.49
C ILE A 63 -12.21 6.22 -9.99
N SER A 64 -12.39 6.46 -8.69
CA SER A 64 -11.98 7.69 -8.01
C SER A 64 -10.68 7.44 -7.28
N TYR A 65 -9.62 8.19 -7.56
CA TYR A 65 -8.32 8.01 -6.90
C TYR A 65 -8.44 8.17 -5.39
N HIS A 66 -9.05 9.28 -4.93
CA HIS A 66 -9.37 9.47 -3.53
C HIS A 66 -10.71 8.78 -3.20
N PRO A 67 -10.79 8.03 -2.09
CA PRO A 67 -12.01 7.33 -1.70
C PRO A 67 -13.07 8.34 -1.23
N PRO A 68 -14.21 8.49 -1.94
CA PRO A 68 -15.28 9.39 -1.49
C PRO A 68 -15.81 8.95 -0.12
N LEU A 69 -15.90 7.65 0.14
CA LEU A 69 -16.32 7.04 1.40
C LEU A 69 -15.12 6.65 2.29
N PHE A 70 -14.21 7.58 2.56
CA PHE A 70 -12.97 7.29 3.30
C PHE A 70 -13.15 6.79 4.75
N ARG A 71 -14.20 7.24 5.45
CA ARG A 71 -14.48 6.83 6.84
C ARG A 71 -15.76 6.00 6.92
N PRO A 72 -15.86 5.05 7.86
CA PRO A 72 -17.10 4.30 8.07
C PRO A 72 -18.30 5.21 8.30
N ILE A 73 -19.38 4.95 7.56
CA ILE A 73 -20.61 5.72 7.62
C ILE A 73 -21.64 4.95 8.44
N LYS A 74 -22.16 5.58 9.52
CA LYS A 74 -23.18 4.95 10.39
C LYS A 74 -24.61 5.11 9.88
N ARG A 75 -24.87 6.10 9.01
CA ARG A 75 -26.18 6.42 8.45
C ARG A 75 -25.99 6.93 7.03
N LEU A 76 -26.78 6.46 6.08
CA LEU A 76 -26.75 6.90 4.69
C LEU A 76 -27.93 7.85 4.44
N VAL A 77 -27.69 9.16 4.50
CA VAL A 77 -28.72 10.20 4.33
C VAL A 77 -28.20 11.35 3.46
N GLN A 78 -29.09 12.11 2.82
CA GLN A 78 -28.69 13.14 1.86
C GLN A 78 -28.11 14.44 2.46
N LYS A 79 -27.94 14.53 3.79
CA LYS A 79 -27.41 15.74 4.44
C LYS A 79 -25.93 15.98 4.14
N ASP A 80 -25.14 14.90 4.18
CA ASP A 80 -23.72 14.94 3.87
C ASP A 80 -23.48 14.71 2.37
N TRP A 81 -22.54 15.44 1.78
CA TRP A 81 -22.32 15.40 0.34
C TRP A 81 -21.73 14.06 -0.13
N LYS A 82 -20.85 13.43 0.65
CA LYS A 82 -20.28 12.11 0.30
C LYS A 82 -21.35 11.03 0.36
N GLN A 83 -22.24 11.10 1.35
CA GLN A 83 -23.41 10.22 1.43
C GLN A 83 -24.38 10.43 0.26
N ARG A 84 -24.63 11.69 -0.16
CA ARG A 84 -25.43 11.97 -1.36
C ARG A 84 -24.84 11.32 -2.61
N LEU A 85 -23.53 11.43 -2.82
CA LEU A 85 -22.85 10.82 -3.96
C LEU A 85 -23.02 9.30 -3.97
N ALA A 86 -22.89 8.64 -2.82
CA ALA A 86 -23.13 7.20 -2.72
C ALA A 86 -24.59 6.83 -3.03
N ILE A 87 -25.56 7.58 -2.52
CA ILE A 87 -26.99 7.38 -2.83
C ILE A 87 -27.24 7.52 -4.33
N ARG A 88 -26.75 8.62 -4.93
CA ARG A 88 -26.87 8.85 -6.38
C ARG A 88 -26.23 7.74 -7.20
N ALA A 89 -25.04 7.28 -6.83
CA ALA A 89 -24.36 6.18 -7.50
C ALA A 89 -25.20 4.89 -7.47
N VAL A 90 -25.76 4.54 -6.31
CA VAL A 90 -26.67 3.38 -6.19
C VAL A 90 -27.91 3.55 -7.07
N GLU A 91 -28.56 4.72 -7.04
CA GLU A 91 -29.79 4.99 -7.80
C GLU A 91 -29.55 4.99 -9.31
N ALA A 92 -28.45 5.60 -9.77
CA ALA A 92 -28.03 5.62 -11.15
C ALA A 92 -27.52 4.26 -11.64
N GLY A 93 -27.16 3.35 -10.73
CA GLY A 93 -26.62 2.03 -11.03
C GLY A 93 -25.15 2.07 -11.43
N ILE A 94 -24.38 2.94 -10.78
CA ILE A 94 -22.97 3.21 -11.03
C ILE A 94 -22.15 2.65 -9.87
N ALA A 95 -21.21 1.76 -10.15
CA ALA A 95 -20.25 1.29 -9.16
C ALA A 95 -19.19 2.35 -8.87
N VAL A 96 -18.64 2.37 -7.65
CA VAL A 96 -17.54 3.26 -7.28
C VAL A 96 -16.40 2.44 -6.70
N PHE A 97 -15.24 2.51 -7.33
CA PHE A 97 -14.00 1.87 -6.90
C PHE A 97 -12.94 2.92 -6.58
N SER A 98 -12.08 2.65 -5.59
CA SER A 98 -10.98 3.53 -5.22
C SER A 98 -9.68 2.75 -5.02
N PRO A 99 -8.63 2.99 -5.81
CA PRO A 99 -7.34 2.35 -5.62
C PRO A 99 -6.46 3.01 -4.54
N HIS A 100 -6.48 4.35 -4.47
CA HIS A 100 -5.73 5.18 -3.52
C HIS A 100 -4.30 4.67 -3.21
N THR A 101 -3.96 4.38 -1.95
CA THR A 101 -2.58 4.04 -1.58
C THR A 101 -2.05 2.74 -2.18
N SER A 102 -2.92 1.82 -2.63
CA SER A 102 -2.45 0.62 -3.36
C SER A 102 -1.72 0.99 -4.64
N TRP A 103 -2.15 2.05 -5.34
CA TRP A 103 -1.51 2.55 -6.55
C TRP A 103 -0.27 3.40 -6.25
N ASP A 104 -0.26 4.13 -5.13
CA ASP A 104 0.95 4.81 -4.64
C ASP A 104 2.08 3.80 -4.37
N SER A 105 1.73 2.60 -3.89
CA SER A 105 2.64 1.50 -3.57
C SER A 105 3.18 0.78 -4.80
N MET A 106 2.61 0.96 -6.00
CA MET A 106 3.00 0.16 -7.17
C MET A 106 4.38 0.52 -7.69
N LYS A 107 5.13 -0.49 -8.13
CA LYS A 107 6.33 -0.31 -8.94
C LYS A 107 5.94 0.24 -10.32
N GLY A 108 6.57 1.34 -10.73
CA GLY A 108 6.17 2.09 -11.93
C GLY A 108 4.90 2.91 -11.73
N GLY A 109 4.44 3.06 -10.48
CA GLY A 109 3.22 3.78 -10.12
C GLY A 109 3.43 5.28 -9.99
N VAL A 110 2.53 5.93 -9.23
CA VAL A 110 2.47 7.39 -9.10
C VAL A 110 3.79 8.00 -8.62
N ASN A 111 4.41 7.40 -7.60
CA ASN A 111 5.66 7.93 -7.05
C ASN A 111 6.87 7.74 -7.98
N ASP A 112 6.89 6.66 -8.78
CA ASP A 112 7.94 6.44 -9.80
C ASP A 112 7.80 7.44 -10.96
N TRP A 113 6.56 7.64 -11.43
CA TRP A 113 6.26 8.66 -12.43
C TRP A 113 6.70 10.05 -11.95
N LEU A 114 6.28 10.43 -10.74
CA LEU A 114 6.55 11.74 -10.16
C LEU A 114 8.05 12.02 -10.00
N VAL A 115 8.83 11.05 -9.49
CA VAL A 115 10.29 11.22 -9.34
C VAL A 115 11.02 11.23 -10.68
N GLY A 116 10.50 10.51 -11.69
CA GLY A 116 11.04 10.51 -13.05
C GLY A 116 11.03 11.89 -13.72
N GLY A 117 10.17 12.80 -13.26
CA GLY A 117 10.17 14.20 -13.67
C GLY A 117 11.51 14.93 -13.45
N LEU A 118 12.35 14.48 -12.51
CA LEU A 118 13.66 15.09 -12.24
C LEU A 118 14.78 14.62 -13.18
N GLY A 119 14.60 13.48 -13.84
CA GLY A 119 15.61 12.85 -14.70
C GLY A 119 15.85 11.37 -14.35
N SER A 120 16.83 10.76 -15.00
CA SER A 120 17.25 9.40 -14.71
C SER A 120 18.08 9.31 -13.43
N GLY A 121 18.00 8.15 -12.77
CA GLY A 121 18.73 7.89 -11.55
C GLY A 121 18.38 6.53 -10.97
N GLN A 122 19.11 6.14 -9.92
CA GLN A 122 18.77 4.97 -9.13
C GLN A 122 17.62 5.30 -8.18
N VAL A 123 16.52 4.56 -8.30
CA VAL A 123 15.30 4.77 -7.51
C VAL A 123 15.09 3.62 -6.52
N SER A 124 14.80 3.94 -5.26
CA SER A 124 14.43 2.99 -4.22
C SER A 124 13.14 3.42 -3.49
N VAL A 125 12.46 2.47 -2.86
CA VAL A 125 11.25 2.70 -2.06
C VAL A 125 11.63 3.27 -0.69
N LEU A 126 10.84 4.21 -0.17
CA LEU A 126 11.05 4.79 1.17
C LEU A 126 10.40 3.95 2.28
N SER A 127 9.13 3.60 2.11
CA SER A 127 8.40 2.70 3.02
C SER A 127 8.05 1.41 2.29
N GLN A 128 8.78 0.34 2.60
CA GLN A 128 8.71 -0.94 1.89
C GLN A 128 7.39 -1.68 2.16
N ALA A 129 6.64 -2.01 1.10
CA ALA A 129 5.48 -2.87 1.24
C ALA A 129 5.90 -4.31 1.57
N LEU A 130 5.06 -5.01 2.32
CA LEU A 130 5.27 -6.39 2.72
C LEU A 130 4.31 -7.31 1.97
N GLY A 131 4.79 -8.50 1.62
CA GLY A 131 4.02 -9.50 0.91
C GLY A 131 2.92 -10.10 1.76
N SER A 132 2.03 -10.85 1.10
CA SER A 132 1.13 -11.74 1.83
C SER A 132 1.87 -13.01 2.23
N ALA A 133 1.73 -13.40 3.49
CA ALA A 133 2.22 -14.68 3.99
C ALA A 133 1.01 -15.52 4.41
N SER A 134 0.88 -16.72 3.86
CA SER A 134 -0.17 -17.67 4.26
C SER A 134 0.07 -18.24 5.67
N HIS A 135 1.31 -18.18 6.14
CA HIS A 135 1.73 -18.61 7.47
C HIS A 135 2.33 -17.43 8.22
N SER A 136 1.98 -17.28 9.50
CA SER A 136 2.44 -16.19 10.38
C SER A 136 3.31 -16.67 11.53
N HIS A 137 3.40 -17.98 11.76
CA HIS A 137 4.18 -18.57 12.84
C HIS A 137 4.97 -19.78 12.35
N LYS A 138 6.12 -19.99 12.98
CA LYS A 138 6.93 -21.20 12.89
C LYS A 138 7.01 -21.85 14.27
N LEU A 139 6.66 -23.12 14.36
CA LEU A 139 6.76 -23.93 15.57
C LEU A 139 7.96 -24.85 15.42
N GLU A 140 8.91 -24.75 16.34
CA GLU A 140 10.09 -25.61 16.40
C GLU A 140 10.03 -26.45 17.67
N PHE A 141 10.20 -27.76 17.56
CA PHE A 141 10.19 -28.68 18.70
C PHE A 141 11.01 -29.94 18.41
N MET A 142 11.25 -30.75 19.43
CA MET A 142 11.94 -32.03 19.31
C MET A 142 11.00 -33.21 19.54
N VAL A 143 11.27 -34.31 18.84
CA VAL A 143 10.66 -35.63 19.09
C VAL A 143 11.74 -36.71 19.18
N ARG A 144 11.44 -37.81 19.86
CA ARG A 144 12.39 -38.89 20.17
C ARG A 144 12.42 -39.99 19.12
N SER A 145 11.35 -40.14 18.35
CA SER A 145 11.26 -41.18 17.33
C SER A 145 10.37 -40.76 16.16
N SER A 146 10.49 -41.51 15.06
CA SER A 146 9.65 -41.32 13.87
C SER A 146 8.18 -41.63 14.14
N GLU A 147 7.87 -42.51 15.09
CA GLU A 147 6.49 -42.81 15.50
C GLU A 147 5.84 -41.62 16.22
N GLU A 148 6.56 -41.00 17.17
CA GLU A 148 6.11 -39.78 17.87
C GLU A 148 5.94 -38.62 16.88
N LEU A 149 6.87 -38.48 15.92
CA LEU A 149 6.76 -37.51 14.83
C LEU A 149 5.47 -37.70 14.04
N ASN A 150 5.19 -38.92 13.57
CA ASN A 150 4.02 -39.20 12.74
C ASN A 150 2.71 -38.94 13.50
N ALA A 151 2.63 -39.33 14.78
CA ALA A 151 1.45 -39.05 15.61
C ALA A 151 1.20 -37.55 15.75
N VAL A 152 2.25 -36.78 16.07
CA VAL A 152 2.16 -35.31 16.21
C VAL A 152 1.78 -34.65 14.89
N LEU A 153 2.36 -35.07 13.76
CA LEU A 153 2.04 -34.48 12.45
C LEU A 153 0.61 -34.78 11.99
N GLU A 154 0.08 -35.98 12.25
CA GLU A 154 -1.32 -36.29 11.92
C GLU A 154 -2.30 -35.43 12.74
N GLU A 155 -2.02 -35.21 14.03
CA GLU A 155 -2.84 -34.33 14.88
C GLU A 155 -2.76 -32.86 14.42
N LEU A 156 -1.61 -32.41 13.92
CA LEU A 156 -1.40 -31.03 13.44
C LEU A 156 -2.00 -30.78 12.05
N LYS A 157 -2.09 -31.79 11.18
CA LYS A 157 -2.80 -31.67 9.89
C LYS A 157 -4.28 -31.32 10.07
N ALA A 158 -4.89 -31.79 11.15
CA ALA A 158 -6.27 -31.42 11.50
C ALA A 158 -6.43 -29.93 11.88
N CYS A 159 -5.32 -29.21 12.10
CA CYS A 159 -5.28 -27.80 12.49
C CYS A 159 -4.85 -26.85 11.35
N ASP A 160 -4.80 -27.32 10.09
CA ASP A 160 -4.43 -26.53 8.90
C ASP A 160 -2.95 -26.04 8.89
N GLY A 161 -2.05 -26.83 9.49
CA GLY A 161 -0.61 -26.57 9.52
C GLY A 161 0.13 -27.12 8.30
N GLY A 162 0.75 -26.25 7.51
CA GLY A 162 1.71 -26.65 6.47
C GLY A 162 3.00 -27.20 7.09
N ALA A 163 3.23 -28.50 6.98
CA ALA A 163 4.43 -29.15 7.54
C ALA A 163 5.60 -29.13 6.55
N GLY A 164 6.75 -28.58 6.97
CA GLY A 164 8.02 -28.62 6.23
C GLY A 164 9.14 -29.22 7.07
N LEU A 165 9.43 -30.51 6.89
CA LEU A 165 10.37 -31.26 7.73
C LEU A 165 11.84 -30.90 7.45
N GLN A 166 12.66 -30.63 8.48
CA GLN A 166 14.13 -30.47 8.32
C GLN A 166 15.00 -31.08 9.46
N SER A 167 15.85 -32.02 9.03
CA SER A 167 17.07 -32.59 9.64
C SER A 167 16.98 -33.46 10.91
N SER A 168 17.69 -34.59 10.86
CA SER A 168 17.82 -35.59 11.93
C SER A 168 19.27 -35.70 12.41
N ASN A 169 19.49 -35.65 13.73
CA ASN A 169 20.71 -36.14 14.37
C ASN A 169 20.40 -37.48 15.08
N SER A 170 21.44 -38.25 15.42
CA SER A 170 21.36 -39.67 15.79
C SER A 170 20.56 -40.05 17.05
N SER A 171 19.97 -39.09 17.79
CA SER A 171 19.21 -39.34 19.03
C SER A 171 17.91 -38.54 19.20
N SER A 172 17.69 -37.49 18.41
CA SER A 172 16.48 -36.66 18.47
C SER A 172 16.22 -36.02 17.11
N ILE A 173 14.94 -35.88 16.78
CA ILE A 173 14.48 -35.29 15.52
C ILE A 173 14.02 -33.87 15.83
N HIS A 174 14.63 -32.89 15.17
CA HIS A 174 14.15 -31.52 15.19
C HIS A 174 13.03 -31.36 14.16
N VAL A 175 11.93 -30.76 14.59
CA VAL A 175 10.75 -30.53 13.78
C VAL A 175 10.52 -29.04 13.68
N SER A 176 10.28 -28.58 12.45
CA SER A 176 9.90 -27.20 12.16
C SER A 176 8.63 -27.26 11.32
N ILE A 177 7.59 -26.56 11.73
CA ILE A 177 6.36 -26.42 10.94
C ILE A 177 5.92 -24.97 10.90
N THR A 178 5.13 -24.60 9.89
CA THR A 178 4.56 -23.25 9.79
C THR A 178 3.04 -23.30 9.85
N CYS A 179 2.43 -22.33 10.53
CA CYS A 179 0.98 -22.23 10.64
C CYS A 179 0.48 -20.78 10.52
N SER A 180 -0.79 -20.64 10.22
CA SER A 180 -1.50 -19.35 10.23
C SER A 180 -1.79 -18.89 11.67
N ASP A 181 -2.20 -17.64 11.83
CA ASP A 181 -2.50 -17.06 13.15
C ASP A 181 -3.67 -17.79 13.82
N SER A 182 -4.70 -18.12 13.04
CA SER A 182 -5.86 -18.90 13.49
C SER A 182 -5.51 -20.33 13.90
N ALA A 183 -4.49 -20.92 13.28
CA ALA A 183 -4.02 -22.28 13.56
C ALA A 183 -3.04 -22.34 14.74
N LEU A 184 -2.49 -21.21 15.20
CA LEU A 184 -1.47 -21.18 16.24
C LEU A 184 -1.94 -21.82 17.55
N THR A 185 -3.05 -21.33 18.11
CA THR A 185 -3.55 -21.81 19.40
C THR A 185 -3.91 -23.31 19.37
N PRO A 186 -4.69 -23.81 18.39
CA PRO A 186 -4.92 -25.25 18.24
C PRO A 186 -3.61 -26.06 18.12
N SER A 187 -2.66 -25.58 17.32
CA SER A 187 -1.39 -26.28 17.10
C SER A 187 -0.54 -26.38 18.36
N VAL A 188 -0.46 -25.30 19.14
CA VAL A 188 0.25 -25.29 20.44
C VAL A 188 -0.45 -26.21 21.44
N GLN A 189 -1.78 -26.21 21.51
CA GLN A 189 -2.53 -27.12 22.39
C GLN A 189 -2.26 -28.58 22.06
N THR A 190 -2.17 -28.93 20.77
CA THR A 190 -1.78 -30.28 20.32
C THR A 190 -0.38 -30.61 20.82
N LEU A 191 0.61 -29.75 20.59
CA LEU A 191 2.00 -29.98 21.01
C LEU A 191 2.16 -30.11 22.53
N LEU A 192 1.37 -29.37 23.31
CA LEU A 192 1.39 -29.45 24.78
C LEU A 192 0.89 -30.79 25.34
N ARG A 193 0.18 -31.61 24.54
CA ARG A 193 -0.23 -32.98 24.94
C ARG A 193 0.90 -34.00 24.86
N HIS A 194 2.00 -33.65 24.18
CA HIS A 194 3.15 -34.52 23.97
C HIS A 194 4.32 -34.05 24.84
N ASN A 195 4.91 -34.96 25.63
CA ASN A 195 5.89 -34.58 26.65
C ASN A 195 7.19 -33.98 26.05
N THR A 196 7.79 -34.60 25.03
CA THR A 196 9.04 -34.07 24.44
C THR A 196 8.82 -32.80 23.60
N PRO A 197 7.80 -32.73 22.73
CA PRO A 197 7.47 -31.50 22.03
C PRO A 197 7.19 -30.32 22.96
N SER A 198 6.37 -30.52 24.00
CA SER A 198 6.01 -29.45 24.94
C SER A 198 7.21 -28.84 25.68
N GLN A 199 8.19 -29.67 26.04
CA GLN A 199 9.40 -29.23 26.74
C GLN A 199 10.39 -28.48 25.84
N SER A 200 10.29 -28.65 24.53
CA SER A 200 11.25 -28.11 23.54
C SER A 200 10.62 -27.12 22.56
N LEU A 201 9.35 -26.76 22.77
CA LEU A 201 8.59 -25.89 21.88
C LEU A 201 9.13 -24.46 21.90
N SER A 202 9.53 -24.00 20.73
CA SER A 202 9.81 -22.60 20.41
C SER A 202 8.79 -22.11 19.39
N ILE A 203 8.24 -20.92 19.62
CA ILE A 203 7.27 -20.26 18.74
C ILE A 203 7.91 -19.00 18.21
N LEU A 204 8.09 -18.95 16.89
CA LEU A 204 8.67 -17.82 16.19
C LEU A 204 7.59 -17.15 15.35
N LYS A 205 7.36 -15.86 15.58
CA LYS A 205 6.50 -15.05 14.70
C LYS A 205 7.25 -14.79 13.40
N LEU A 206 6.63 -15.14 12.27
CA LEU A 206 7.18 -14.91 10.95
C LEU A 206 6.82 -13.50 10.49
N GLU A 207 7.83 -12.76 10.06
CA GLU A 207 7.62 -11.49 9.37
C GLU A 207 7.26 -11.74 7.91
N LYS A 208 6.43 -10.84 7.38
CA LYS A 208 6.08 -10.86 5.96
C LYS A 208 7.31 -10.44 5.15
N PRO A 209 7.66 -11.15 4.07
CA PRO A 209 8.82 -10.78 3.26
C PRO A 209 8.58 -9.41 2.61
N PRO A 210 9.61 -8.55 2.48
CA PRO A 210 9.49 -7.32 1.72
C PRO A 210 9.21 -7.61 0.24
N LEU A 211 8.45 -6.75 -0.43
CA LEU A 211 8.17 -6.81 -1.86
C LEU A 211 9.04 -5.82 -2.64
N PRO A 212 10.19 -6.21 -3.19
CA PRO A 212 11.13 -5.27 -3.77
C PRO A 212 10.50 -4.37 -4.84
N GLY A 213 10.65 -3.06 -4.67
CA GLY A 213 10.11 -2.05 -5.59
C GLY A 213 8.66 -1.63 -5.33
N TYR A 214 7.97 -2.26 -4.36
CA TYR A 214 6.62 -1.88 -3.93
C TYR A 214 6.65 -1.17 -2.58
N GLY A 215 5.79 -0.18 -2.40
CA GLY A 215 5.61 0.57 -1.17
C GLY A 215 5.57 2.08 -1.39
N GLN A 216 5.42 2.84 -0.31
CA GLN A 216 5.16 4.28 -0.38
C GLN A 216 6.43 5.10 -0.60
N GLY A 217 6.29 6.15 -1.41
CA GLY A 217 7.34 7.12 -1.68
C GLY A 217 8.56 6.55 -2.40
N ARG A 218 9.41 7.44 -2.92
CA ARG A 218 10.65 7.09 -3.62
C ARG A 218 11.79 7.98 -3.18
N LEU A 219 12.99 7.40 -3.07
CA LEU A 219 14.25 8.13 -3.05
C LEU A 219 14.93 7.91 -4.39
N SER A 220 15.31 8.99 -5.06
CA SER A 220 16.12 8.94 -6.26
C SER A 220 17.50 9.54 -6.01
N VAL A 221 18.53 8.82 -6.41
CA VAL A 221 19.89 9.34 -6.59
C VAL A 221 20.05 9.64 -8.08
N LEU A 222 20.15 10.91 -8.43
CA LEU A 222 20.17 11.36 -9.82
C LEU A 222 21.52 11.01 -10.48
N ASP A 223 21.49 10.52 -11.71
CA ASP A 223 22.72 10.25 -12.48
C ASP A 223 23.53 11.53 -12.72
N HIS A 224 22.80 12.64 -12.89
CA HIS A 224 23.34 13.97 -13.12
C HIS A 224 22.68 14.95 -12.14
N PRO A 225 23.43 15.50 -11.18
CA PRO A 225 22.91 16.52 -10.27
C PRO A 225 22.36 17.73 -11.02
N VAL A 226 21.32 18.33 -10.45
CA VAL A 226 20.68 19.55 -11.00
C VAL A 226 20.63 20.63 -9.94
N THR A 227 20.45 21.89 -10.34
CA THR A 227 20.16 22.95 -9.36
C THR A 227 18.70 22.88 -8.90
N VAL A 228 18.39 23.44 -7.72
CA VAL A 228 17.00 23.57 -7.24
C VAL A 228 16.12 24.28 -8.29
N SER A 229 16.62 25.33 -8.93
CA SER A 229 15.93 26.03 -10.02
C SER A 229 15.58 25.08 -11.17
N THR A 230 16.56 24.29 -11.61
CA THR A 230 16.38 23.30 -12.68
C THR A 230 15.36 22.23 -12.27
N ALA A 231 15.43 21.72 -11.04
CA ALA A 231 14.48 20.76 -10.51
C ALA A 231 13.04 21.31 -10.53
N VAL A 232 12.83 22.55 -10.09
CA VAL A 232 11.51 23.21 -10.15
C VAL A 232 11.01 23.31 -11.59
N GLN A 233 11.84 23.73 -12.54
CA GLN A 233 11.42 23.84 -13.95
C GLN A 233 11.09 22.49 -14.57
N LYS A 234 11.88 21.46 -14.27
CA LYS A 234 11.61 20.09 -14.68
C LYS A 234 10.27 19.60 -14.11
N MET A 235 10.01 19.83 -12.82
CA MET A 235 8.74 19.44 -12.20
C MET A 235 7.54 20.21 -12.76
N LYS A 236 7.67 21.52 -13.01
CA LYS A 236 6.62 22.30 -13.70
C LYS A 236 6.28 21.72 -15.05
N SER A 237 7.30 21.42 -15.85
CA SER A 237 7.15 20.85 -17.18
C SER A 237 6.53 19.44 -17.13
N HIS A 238 7.00 18.60 -16.21
CA HIS A 238 6.54 17.23 -16.03
C HIS A 238 5.07 17.16 -15.57
N LEU A 239 4.66 18.06 -14.68
CA LEU A 239 3.29 18.13 -14.15
C LEU A 239 2.35 18.99 -15.00
N GLY A 240 2.87 19.70 -16.02
CA GLY A 240 2.08 20.68 -16.78
C GLY A 240 1.62 21.89 -15.95
N LEU A 241 2.33 22.23 -14.87
CA LEU A 241 1.96 23.29 -13.94
C LEU A 241 2.72 24.59 -14.21
N VAL A 242 2.00 25.70 -14.20
CA VAL A 242 2.61 27.04 -14.31
C VAL A 242 3.36 27.43 -13.04
N ASN A 243 2.81 27.04 -11.88
CA ASN A 243 3.32 27.42 -10.56
C ASN A 243 3.47 26.21 -9.65
N LEU A 244 4.53 26.23 -8.83
CA LEU A 244 4.80 25.29 -7.75
C LEU A 244 5.19 26.12 -6.52
N ARG A 245 4.91 25.61 -5.32
CA ARG A 245 5.43 26.25 -4.10
C ARG A 245 6.76 25.61 -3.75
N LEU A 246 7.76 26.44 -3.49
CA LEU A 246 9.09 26.02 -3.06
C LEU A 246 9.35 26.59 -1.66
N ALA A 247 9.69 25.73 -0.72
CA ALA A 247 10.36 26.13 0.52
C ALA A 247 11.85 25.81 0.37
N LEU A 248 12.71 26.81 0.57
CA LEU A 248 14.16 26.61 0.57
C LEU A 248 14.62 26.28 1.99
N GLY A 249 15.53 25.30 2.10
CA GLY A 249 16.19 25.02 3.37
C GLY A 249 17.05 26.20 3.84
N ALA A 250 17.30 26.31 5.14
CA ALA A 250 18.14 27.37 5.69
C ALA A 250 19.55 27.33 5.06
N GLY A 251 19.99 28.47 4.52
CA GLY A 251 21.26 28.58 3.79
C GLY A 251 21.26 28.00 2.38
N ARG A 252 20.12 27.50 1.87
CA ARG A 252 19.98 27.02 0.48
C ARG A 252 19.49 28.13 -0.44
N THR A 253 19.83 27.99 -1.72
CA THR A 253 19.49 28.92 -2.79
C THR A 253 18.97 28.14 -4.00
N LEU A 254 18.43 28.86 -4.99
CA LEU A 254 18.00 28.27 -6.26
C LEU A 254 19.16 27.60 -7.04
N GLU A 255 20.40 27.98 -6.76
CA GLU A 255 21.60 27.38 -7.37
C GLU A 255 22.20 26.24 -6.55
N SER A 256 21.61 25.90 -5.40
CA SER A 256 22.04 24.74 -4.62
C SER A 256 21.87 23.46 -5.44
N SER A 257 22.87 22.58 -5.37
CA SER A 257 22.85 21.29 -6.06
C SER A 257 21.88 20.32 -5.39
N VAL A 258 21.17 19.55 -6.21
CA VAL A 258 20.28 18.44 -5.86
C VAL A 258 20.86 17.19 -6.50
N CYS A 259 21.42 16.31 -5.67
CA CYS A 259 21.91 15.00 -6.09
C CYS A 259 20.90 13.91 -5.73
N THR A 260 20.12 14.13 -4.68
CA THR A 260 19.12 13.20 -4.15
C THR A 260 17.77 13.87 -3.98
N ALA A 261 16.70 13.16 -4.34
CA ALA A 261 15.34 13.64 -4.17
C ALA A 261 14.42 12.57 -3.58
N ALA A 262 13.70 12.94 -2.53
CA ALA A 262 12.69 12.10 -1.90
C ALA A 262 11.28 12.59 -2.28
N VAL A 263 10.47 11.69 -2.78
CA VAL A 263 9.13 11.95 -3.32
C VAL A 263 8.10 11.14 -2.54
N CYS A 264 6.98 11.77 -2.21
CA CYS A 264 5.76 11.05 -1.84
C CYS A 264 4.56 11.88 -2.29
N ALA A 265 3.80 11.36 -3.26
CA ALA A 265 2.57 11.97 -3.74
C ALA A 265 1.55 12.13 -2.60
N GLY A 266 0.62 13.08 -2.75
CA GLY A 266 -0.38 13.35 -1.72
C GLY A 266 0.21 13.88 -0.41
N SER A 267 -0.26 13.34 0.73
CA SER A 267 0.15 13.78 2.08
C SER A 267 1.31 12.93 2.61
N GLY A 268 2.51 13.18 2.10
CA GLY A 268 3.67 12.30 2.31
C GLY A 268 4.53 12.53 3.55
N ALA A 269 4.13 13.40 4.47
CA ALA A 269 5.01 13.86 5.57
C ALA A 269 5.54 12.72 6.45
N SER A 270 4.73 11.71 6.76
CA SER A 270 5.15 10.54 7.55
C SER A 270 6.16 9.66 6.81
N VAL A 271 5.99 9.49 5.49
CA VAL A 271 6.88 8.69 4.62
C VAL A 271 8.23 9.38 4.42
N LEU A 272 8.22 10.71 4.35
CA LEU A 272 9.41 11.53 4.14
C LEU A 272 10.17 11.84 5.44
N SER A 273 9.54 11.67 6.60
CA SER A 273 10.12 11.96 7.91
C SER A 273 11.39 11.14 8.15
N GLY A 274 12.49 11.82 8.50
CA GLY A 274 13.79 11.18 8.79
C GLY A 274 14.58 10.73 7.57
N VAL A 275 14.06 10.93 6.36
CA VAL A 275 14.79 10.66 5.11
C VAL A 275 15.83 11.74 4.88
N LYS A 276 17.03 11.36 4.43
CA LYS A 276 18.08 12.30 4.02
C LYS A 276 18.06 12.48 2.52
N ALA A 277 17.66 13.66 2.05
CA ALA A 277 17.66 14.05 0.64
C ALA A 277 17.94 15.54 0.50
N ASP A 278 18.39 15.97 -0.69
CA ASP A 278 18.62 17.40 -0.99
C ASP A 278 17.32 18.14 -1.33
N LEU A 279 16.31 17.40 -1.79
CA LEU A 279 15.01 17.89 -2.22
C LEU A 279 13.89 16.92 -1.81
N PHE A 280 12.83 17.46 -1.24
CA PHE A 280 11.57 16.75 -1.02
C PHE A 280 10.50 17.23 -2.01
N ILE A 281 9.67 16.31 -2.50
CA ILE A 281 8.54 16.63 -3.38
C ILE A 281 7.29 15.93 -2.83
N THR A 282 6.23 16.70 -2.57
CA THR A 282 4.96 16.16 -2.05
C THR A 282 3.76 17.04 -2.41
N GLY A 283 2.54 16.53 -2.24
CA GLY A 283 1.31 17.27 -2.53
C GLY A 283 0.83 18.12 -1.36
N LYS A 284 0.76 17.59 -0.14
CA LYS A 284 0.16 18.30 1.01
C LYS A 284 1.17 18.42 2.16
N SER A 285 1.53 19.66 2.49
CA SER A 285 2.32 19.98 3.68
C SER A 285 1.44 20.75 4.66
N GLU A 286 0.85 20.06 5.64
CA GLU A 286 0.06 20.74 6.70
C GLU A 286 0.92 21.62 7.63
N LYS A 287 2.24 21.62 7.45
CA LYS A 287 3.22 22.65 7.84
C LYS A 287 4.55 22.27 7.15
N PRO A 288 5.07 23.03 6.17
CA PRO A 288 6.37 22.71 5.57
C PRO A 288 7.51 22.67 6.60
N ASP A 289 7.37 23.39 7.72
CA ASP A 289 8.46 23.61 8.69
C ASP A 289 8.49 22.65 9.89
N CYS A 290 7.47 21.82 10.13
CA CYS A 290 7.37 21.08 11.41
C CYS A 290 7.71 19.58 11.35
N VAL A 291 7.87 18.98 10.17
CA VAL A 291 8.09 17.52 10.05
C VAL A 291 9.36 17.16 9.29
N LEU A 292 9.87 18.06 8.45
CA LEU A 292 11.08 17.83 7.65
C LEU A 292 12.20 18.76 8.12
N GLU A 293 13.45 18.30 8.05
CA GLU A 293 14.58 19.04 8.59
C GLU A 293 14.70 20.44 7.94
N PRO A 294 14.95 21.51 8.73
CA PRO A 294 14.93 22.90 8.26
C PRO A 294 16.03 23.23 7.22
N LEU A 295 16.89 22.28 6.87
CA LEU A 295 18.02 22.43 5.94
C LEU A 295 17.72 21.94 4.52
N VAL A 296 16.50 21.47 4.24
CA VAL A 296 16.14 20.81 2.98
C VAL A 296 15.12 21.60 2.16
N ASN A 297 15.20 21.50 0.83
CA ASN A 297 14.26 22.13 -0.08
C ASN A 297 13.00 21.29 -0.23
N ILE A 298 11.83 21.92 -0.34
CA ILE A 298 10.54 21.23 -0.50
C ILE A 298 9.76 21.83 -1.67
N ILE A 299 9.41 21.02 -2.66
CA ILE A 299 8.45 21.36 -3.71
C ILE A 299 7.08 20.80 -3.30
N ASN A 300 6.11 21.69 -3.15
CA ASN A 300 4.72 21.32 -3.02
C ASN A 300 4.02 21.39 -4.40
N THR A 301 3.48 20.26 -4.84
CA THR A 301 2.85 20.07 -6.15
C THR A 301 1.34 20.28 -6.17
N SER A 302 0.70 20.53 -5.02
CA SER A 302 -0.73 20.85 -5.01
C SER A 302 -0.98 22.23 -5.60
N THR A 303 -1.95 22.29 -6.50
CA THR A 303 -2.57 23.55 -6.94
C THR A 303 -3.41 24.13 -5.80
N LEU A 304 -3.46 25.46 -5.69
CA LEU A 304 -4.41 26.16 -4.82
C LEU A 304 -5.85 25.83 -5.21
#